data_AF-A0A359HAH0-F1
#
_entry.id   AF-A0A359HAH0-F1
#
_cell.length_a   1.000
_cell.length_b   1.000
_cell.length_c   1.000
_cell.angle_alpha   90.00
_cell.angle_beta   90.00
_cell.angle_gamma   90.00
#
_symmetry.space_group_name_H-M   'P 1'
#
loop_
_entity.id
_entity.type
_entity.pdbx_description
1 polymer ?
#
loop_
_entity_poly.entity_id
_entity_poly.type
_entity_poly.pdbx_seq_one_letter_code
_entity_poly.pdbx_strand_id
1 'polypeptide(L)'
;MPAAPVITGITAADTGGNTGLGNGDTLTIAFNVDTSQPDVLTKTAVDNLIDFGGKSFGTEYSGIWSNAKTLVLTVSDAVYATLAVGDTLAIKSTGNLKTANGRSSASASSHIIGGTFDESAVIVHFNDTNLEAAVRGTLDKPTGDITSTDMEGLTSLIARFSEIQDLTGLEYATNLQQLVLNSNQINGTPACTNCLLD
;
A
#
# COMPACT_ATOMS: atom_id res chain seq x y z
N MET A 1 -31.90 23.27 10.08
CA MET A 1 -31.00 23.05 8.92
C MET A 1 -30.47 21.63 8.99
N PRO A 2 -30.26 20.93 7.86
CA PRO A 2 -29.68 19.59 7.88
C PRO A 2 -28.27 19.63 8.51
N ALA A 3 -27.88 18.53 9.14
CA ALA A 3 -26.54 18.37 9.69
C ALA A 3 -25.47 18.49 8.59
N ALA A 4 -24.30 19.03 8.92
CA ALA A 4 -23.17 19.07 8.00
C ALA A 4 -22.68 17.65 7.69
N PRO A 5 -22.07 17.42 6.51
CA PRO A 5 -21.43 16.14 6.22
C PRO A 5 -20.37 15.80 7.25
N VAL A 6 -20.31 14.53 7.65
CA VAL A 6 -19.34 14.00 8.62
C VAL A 6 -18.59 12.84 7.99
N ILE A 7 -17.26 12.82 8.14
CA ILE A 7 -16.43 11.67 7.77
C ILE A 7 -16.79 10.47 8.65
N THR A 8 -17.08 9.35 8.01
CA THR A 8 -17.37 8.05 8.63
C THR A 8 -16.20 7.09 8.60
N GLY A 9 -15.23 7.32 7.72
CA GLY A 9 -14.00 6.54 7.62
C GLY A 9 -13.03 7.15 6.63
N ILE A 10 -11.75 6.90 6.84
CA ILE A 10 -10.67 7.19 5.90
C ILE A 10 -9.80 5.95 5.79
N THR A 11 -9.62 5.45 4.58
CA THR A 11 -8.86 4.23 4.32
C THR A 11 -7.73 4.52 3.35
N ALA A 12 -6.50 4.32 3.81
CA ALA A 12 -5.31 4.23 2.98
C ALA A 12 -5.27 2.88 2.24
N ALA A 13 -4.81 2.92 0.99
CA ALA A 13 -4.52 1.74 0.20
C ALA A 13 -3.27 1.96 -0.66
N ASP A 14 -2.37 0.97 -0.64
CA ASP A 14 -1.33 0.84 -1.66
C ASP A 14 -1.96 0.40 -2.98
N THR A 15 -1.87 1.26 -3.97
CA THR A 15 -2.24 0.94 -5.35
C THR A 15 -1.09 1.23 -6.32
N GLY A 16 0.05 1.69 -5.81
CA GLY A 16 1.28 1.94 -6.55
C GLY A 16 2.23 0.73 -6.60
N GLY A 17 2.07 -0.23 -5.68
CA GLY A 17 2.98 -1.37 -5.50
C GLY A 17 4.29 -0.94 -4.83
N ASN A 18 4.23 0.07 -3.96
CA ASN A 18 5.38 0.62 -3.26
C ASN A 18 5.30 0.34 -1.76
N THR A 19 6.44 0.09 -1.14
CA THR A 19 6.51 0.03 0.33
C THR A 19 6.26 1.43 0.92
N GLY A 20 5.31 1.53 1.84
CA GLY A 20 4.87 2.79 2.44
C GLY A 20 4.21 3.74 1.44
N LEU A 21 3.89 4.96 1.88
CA LEU A 21 3.20 5.95 1.04
C LEU A 21 4.06 6.37 -0.18
N GLY A 22 3.57 6.05 -1.38
CA GLY A 22 4.23 6.30 -2.65
C GLY A 22 3.29 6.71 -3.78
N ASN A 23 3.82 6.69 -5.00
CA ASN A 23 3.10 7.14 -6.19
C ASN A 23 2.04 6.13 -6.61
N GLY A 24 0.81 6.61 -6.77
CA GLY A 24 -0.33 5.77 -7.12
C GLY A 24 -1.17 5.40 -5.91
N ASP A 25 -0.71 5.62 -4.68
CA ASP A 25 -1.46 5.32 -3.47
C ASP A 25 -2.67 6.20 -3.28
N THR A 26 -3.66 5.67 -2.55
CA THR A 26 -4.94 6.35 -2.39
C THR A 26 -5.38 6.51 -0.95
N LEU A 27 -6.17 7.57 -0.73
CA LEU A 27 -6.97 7.77 0.47
C LEU A 27 -8.45 7.84 0.08
N THR A 28 -9.23 6.88 0.55
CA THR A 28 -10.69 6.87 0.38
C THR A 28 -11.37 7.45 1.60
N ILE A 29 -12.05 8.58 1.43
CA ILE A 29 -12.78 9.32 2.47
C ILE A 29 -14.28 9.11 2.26
N ALA A 30 -14.95 8.52 3.26
CA ALA A 30 -16.38 8.22 3.22
C ALA A 30 -17.18 9.18 4.10
N PHE A 31 -18.31 9.68 3.59
CA PHE A 31 -19.20 10.60 4.29
C PHE A 31 -20.55 9.95 4.61
N ASN A 32 -21.19 10.38 5.70
CA ASN A 32 -22.50 9.86 6.11
C ASN A 32 -23.66 10.25 5.17
N VAL A 33 -23.51 11.36 4.44
CA VAL A 33 -24.55 11.95 3.57
C VAL A 33 -23.99 12.31 2.21
N ASP A 34 -24.87 12.45 1.22
CA ASP A 34 -24.50 12.97 -0.10
C ASP A 34 -23.98 14.40 0.04
N THR A 35 -22.83 14.67 -0.57
CA THR A 35 -22.09 15.92 -0.44
C THR A 35 -22.21 16.79 -1.69
N SER A 36 -21.81 18.06 -1.58
CA SER A 36 -21.82 19.04 -2.68
C SER A 36 -20.71 18.84 -3.73
N GLN A 37 -19.82 17.86 -3.53
CA GLN A 37 -18.75 17.47 -4.46
C GLN A 37 -17.94 18.66 -5.06
N PRO A 38 -17.32 19.51 -4.22
CA PRO A 38 -16.44 20.59 -4.71
C PRO A 38 -15.28 20.03 -5.55
N ASP A 39 -14.67 20.91 -6.36
CA ASP A 39 -13.52 20.54 -7.18
C ASP A 39 -12.35 20.03 -6.32
N VAL A 40 -11.72 18.97 -6.80
CA VAL A 40 -10.63 18.22 -6.17
C VAL A 40 -9.62 17.73 -7.21
N LEU A 41 -9.74 18.14 -8.49
CA LEU A 41 -8.93 17.59 -9.58
C LEU A 41 -7.47 18.06 -9.57
N THR A 42 -7.11 18.99 -8.70
CA THR A 42 -5.74 19.51 -8.56
C THR A 42 -5.31 19.52 -7.09
N LYS A 43 -4.01 19.50 -6.85
CA LYS A 43 -3.43 19.62 -5.51
C LYS A 43 -3.98 20.81 -4.74
N THR A 44 -4.01 21.99 -5.36
CA THR A 44 -4.54 23.22 -4.75
C THR A 44 -6.02 23.08 -4.38
N ALA A 45 -6.83 22.43 -5.22
CA ALA A 45 -8.24 22.20 -4.93
C ALA A 45 -8.42 21.24 -3.73
N VAL A 46 -7.62 20.17 -3.68
CA VAL A 46 -7.57 19.26 -2.52
C VAL A 46 -7.11 20.01 -1.27
N ASP A 47 -6.05 20.82 -1.34
CA ASP A 47 -5.53 21.62 -0.22
C ASP A 47 -6.53 22.63 0.31
N ASN A 48 -7.40 23.17 -0.54
CA ASN A 48 -8.47 24.07 -0.10
C ASN A 48 -9.55 23.34 0.70
N LEU A 49 -9.75 22.05 0.43
CA LEU A 49 -10.77 21.21 1.05
C LEU A 49 -10.26 20.43 2.28
N ILE A 50 -9.03 19.91 2.21
CA ILE A 50 -8.48 18.93 3.14
C ILE A 50 -7.39 19.58 3.99
N ASP A 51 -7.41 19.25 5.28
CA ASP A 51 -6.33 19.51 6.22
C ASP A 51 -5.64 18.19 6.58
N PHE A 52 -4.38 18.07 6.20
CA PHE A 52 -3.53 16.92 6.49
C PHE A 52 -2.86 16.99 7.88
N GLY A 53 -3.25 17.95 8.74
CA GLY A 53 -2.76 18.00 10.13
C GLY A 53 -1.27 18.31 10.25
N GLY A 54 -0.73 19.09 9.31
CA GLY A 54 0.70 19.41 9.23
C GLY A 54 1.57 18.32 8.58
N LYS A 55 0.98 17.23 8.10
CA LYS A 55 1.64 16.19 7.30
C LYS A 55 1.60 16.52 5.82
N SER A 56 2.42 15.83 5.05
CA SER A 56 2.47 15.92 3.59
C SER A 56 1.95 14.63 2.96
N PHE A 57 1.05 14.74 1.98
CA PHE A 57 0.61 13.61 1.14
C PHE A 57 1.44 13.50 -0.16
N GLY A 58 2.54 14.24 -0.26
CA GLY A 58 3.39 14.33 -1.46
C GLY A 58 3.47 15.74 -2.03
N THR A 59 4.28 15.90 -3.07
CA THR A 59 4.41 17.14 -3.83
C THR A 59 3.26 17.33 -4.81
N GLU A 60 2.69 16.26 -5.37
CA GLU A 60 1.51 16.32 -6.26
C GLU A 60 0.51 15.20 -5.98
N TYR A 61 -0.77 15.58 -5.96
CA TYR A 61 -1.90 14.67 -5.79
C TYR A 61 -3.18 15.34 -6.30
N SER A 62 -4.20 14.52 -6.55
CA SER A 62 -5.53 14.98 -6.94
C SER A 62 -6.58 14.08 -6.32
N GLY A 63 -7.86 14.38 -6.55
CA GLY A 63 -8.95 13.54 -6.09
C GLY A 63 -10.06 13.40 -7.11
N ILE A 64 -10.90 12.40 -6.88
CA ILE A 64 -12.12 12.13 -7.62
C ILE A 64 -13.26 11.83 -6.64
N TRP A 65 -14.45 12.35 -6.92
CA TRP A 65 -15.65 11.88 -6.25
C TRP A 65 -16.15 10.62 -6.95
N SER A 66 -15.90 9.45 -6.36
CA SER A 66 -16.37 8.18 -6.94
C SER A 66 -17.89 8.04 -6.86
N ASN A 67 -18.50 8.71 -5.87
CA ASN A 67 -19.94 8.97 -5.77
C ASN A 67 -20.18 10.19 -4.85
N ALA A 68 -21.45 10.51 -4.58
CA ALA A 68 -21.81 11.68 -3.75
C ALA A 68 -21.31 11.60 -2.29
N LYS A 69 -20.95 10.41 -1.80
CA LYS A 69 -20.50 10.14 -0.42
C LYS A 69 -19.04 9.73 -0.30
N THR A 70 -18.31 9.64 -1.41
CA THR A 70 -16.95 9.06 -1.38
C THR A 70 -16.01 9.89 -2.25
N LEU A 71 -14.97 10.42 -1.61
CA LEU A 71 -13.85 11.10 -2.23
C LEU A 71 -12.64 10.17 -2.19
N VAL A 72 -11.99 9.94 -3.32
CA VAL A 72 -10.73 9.21 -3.41
C VAL A 72 -9.65 10.20 -3.79
N LEU A 73 -8.62 10.33 -2.96
CA LEU A 73 -7.41 11.08 -3.28
C LEU A 73 -6.34 10.11 -3.79
N THR A 74 -5.55 10.53 -4.76
CA THR A 74 -4.46 9.74 -5.33
C THR A 74 -3.19 10.56 -5.39
N VAL A 75 -2.08 9.99 -4.92
CA VAL A 75 -0.76 10.58 -5.03
C VAL A 75 -0.20 10.36 -6.43
N SER A 76 0.24 11.43 -7.08
CA SER A 76 0.96 11.34 -8.36
C SER A 76 2.46 11.61 -8.22
N ASP A 77 2.86 12.35 -7.17
CA ASP A 77 4.25 12.54 -6.78
C ASP A 77 4.37 12.58 -5.24
N ALA A 78 4.97 11.54 -4.66
CA ALA A 78 5.08 11.28 -3.23
C ALA A 78 6.35 11.88 -2.62
N VAL A 79 7.10 12.71 -3.35
CA VAL A 79 8.29 13.36 -2.81
C VAL A 79 7.92 14.16 -1.54
N TYR A 80 8.68 13.93 -0.46
CA TYR A 80 8.42 14.47 0.89
C TYR A 80 7.08 14.08 1.53
N ALA A 81 6.43 13.02 1.06
CA ALA A 81 5.27 12.46 1.74
C ALA A 81 5.67 11.98 3.16
N THR A 82 4.85 12.35 4.15
CA THR A 82 5.06 12.07 5.58
C THR A 82 3.78 11.65 6.29
N LEU A 83 2.65 11.66 5.59
CA LEU A 83 1.38 11.19 6.08
C LEU A 83 1.42 9.67 6.28
N ALA A 84 0.93 9.19 7.41
CA ALA A 84 0.88 7.77 7.73
C ALA A 84 -0.51 7.36 8.26
N VAL A 85 -0.77 6.05 8.24
CA VAL A 85 -1.92 5.48 8.94
C VAL A 85 -1.81 5.80 10.44
N GLY A 86 -2.92 6.18 11.06
CA GLY A 86 -2.96 6.69 12.43
C GLY A 86 -2.91 8.21 12.55
N ASP A 87 -2.48 8.94 11.50
CA ASP A 87 -2.61 10.40 11.47
C ASP A 87 -4.09 10.82 11.34
N THR A 88 -4.38 12.07 11.71
CA THR A 88 -5.73 12.64 11.60
C THR A 88 -5.83 13.55 10.38
N LEU A 89 -6.88 13.35 9.59
CA LEU A 89 -7.24 14.22 8.46
C LEU A 89 -8.58 14.89 8.75
N ALA A 90 -8.69 16.17 8.39
CA ALA A 90 -9.92 16.95 8.58
C ALA A 90 -10.40 17.62 7.29
N ILE A 91 -11.71 17.90 7.22
CA ILE A 91 -12.27 18.81 6.22
C ILE A 91 -12.10 20.24 6.73
N LYS A 92 -11.51 21.10 5.91
CA LYS A 92 -11.43 22.54 6.18
C LYS A 92 -12.81 23.16 6.05
N SER A 93 -13.24 23.92 7.05
CA SER A 93 -14.49 24.68 6.97
C SER A 93 -14.47 25.70 5.83
N THR A 94 -13.30 26.19 5.44
CA THR A 94 -13.08 27.07 4.27
C THR A 94 -13.29 26.36 2.93
N GLY A 95 -13.16 25.02 2.90
CA GLY A 95 -13.49 24.19 1.73
C GLY A 95 -14.98 24.11 1.44
N ASN A 96 -15.83 24.60 2.36
CA ASN A 96 -17.27 24.78 2.18
C ASN A 96 -18.01 23.50 1.71
N LEU A 97 -17.54 22.33 2.11
CA LEU A 97 -18.20 21.05 1.84
C LEU A 97 -19.54 20.99 2.59
N LYS A 98 -20.65 20.81 1.86
CA LYS A 98 -22.01 20.77 2.41
C LYS A 98 -22.74 19.51 1.96
N THR A 99 -23.96 19.33 2.45
CA THR A 99 -24.89 18.36 1.85
C THR A 99 -25.09 18.67 0.36
N ALA A 100 -25.43 17.68 -0.45
CA ALA A 100 -25.59 17.81 -1.91
C ALA A 100 -26.54 18.94 -2.35
N ASN A 101 -27.57 19.21 -1.54
CA ASN A 101 -28.50 20.32 -1.78
C ASN A 101 -28.00 21.71 -1.31
N GLY A 102 -26.79 21.79 -0.73
CA GLY A 102 -26.15 23.02 -0.25
C GLY A 102 -26.76 23.64 1.02
N ARG A 103 -27.69 22.95 1.71
CA ARG A 103 -28.50 23.54 2.79
C ARG A 103 -27.92 23.37 4.20
N SER A 104 -26.86 22.59 4.37
CA SER A 104 -26.17 22.44 5.65
C SER A 104 -25.14 23.56 5.89
N SER A 105 -24.64 23.65 7.13
CA SER A 105 -23.36 24.32 7.38
C SER A 105 -22.21 23.58 6.67
N ALA A 106 -21.07 24.26 6.51
CA ALA A 106 -19.85 23.61 6.03
C ALA A 106 -19.38 22.53 7.02
N SER A 107 -18.86 21.43 6.48
CA SER A 107 -18.21 20.39 7.28
C SER A 107 -16.93 20.92 7.92
N ALA A 108 -16.65 20.42 9.12
CA ALA A 108 -15.38 20.56 9.83
C ALA A 108 -15.00 19.23 10.48
N SER A 109 -15.49 18.11 9.93
CA SER A 109 -15.27 16.79 10.52
C SER A 109 -13.83 16.33 10.32
N SER A 110 -13.31 15.57 11.28
CA SER A 110 -12.03 14.88 11.19
C SER A 110 -12.18 13.39 11.47
N HIS A 111 -11.21 12.61 11.01
CA HIS A 111 -11.14 11.18 11.27
C HIS A 111 -9.69 10.70 11.24
N ILE A 112 -9.42 9.60 11.94
CA ILE A 112 -8.13 8.92 11.89
C ILE A 112 -8.03 8.10 10.60
N ILE A 113 -6.87 8.14 9.95
CA ILE A 113 -6.59 7.32 8.77
C ILE A 113 -6.39 5.87 9.22
N GLY A 114 -7.21 4.96 8.69
CA GLY A 114 -7.01 3.51 8.78
C GLY A 114 -6.47 2.93 7.47
N GLY A 115 -6.50 1.61 7.32
CA GLY A 115 -5.98 0.93 6.13
C GLY A 115 -4.46 0.75 6.17
N THR A 116 -3.83 0.72 5.00
CA THR A 116 -2.38 0.58 4.85
C THR A 116 -1.90 1.25 3.55
N PHE A 117 -0.69 1.80 3.56
CA PHE A 117 0.02 2.21 2.33
C PHE A 117 1.06 1.17 1.90
N ASP A 118 1.08 0.01 2.55
CA ASP A 118 1.90 -1.10 2.13
C ASP A 118 1.06 -2.06 1.27
N GLU A 119 1.72 -2.72 0.32
CA GLU A 119 1.09 -3.73 -0.54
C GLU A 119 0.36 -4.77 0.31
N SER A 120 -0.81 -5.22 -0.18
CA SER A 120 -1.49 -6.34 0.46
C SER A 120 -0.63 -7.59 0.40
N ALA A 121 -0.05 -7.96 1.54
CA ALA A 121 0.83 -9.11 1.65
C ALA A 121 0.12 -10.40 1.18
N VAL A 122 0.60 -11.00 0.10
CA VAL A 122 0.07 -12.26 -0.45
C VAL A 122 0.72 -13.42 0.29
N ILE A 123 -0.07 -14.41 0.73
CA ILE A 123 0.50 -15.65 1.27
C ILE A 123 1.22 -16.39 0.14
N VAL A 124 2.51 -16.64 0.32
CA VAL A 124 3.35 -17.30 -0.67
C VAL A 124 3.18 -18.80 -0.51
N HIS A 125 2.81 -19.46 -1.60
CA HIS A 125 2.67 -20.91 -1.65
C HIS A 125 3.93 -21.55 -2.23
N PHE A 126 4.54 -22.44 -1.46
CA PHE A 126 5.67 -23.26 -1.90
C PHE A 126 5.18 -24.67 -2.23
N ASN A 127 5.47 -25.14 -3.44
CA ASN A 127 5.19 -26.53 -3.81
C ASN A 127 6.25 -27.49 -3.26
N ASP A 128 7.45 -26.98 -2.96
CA ASP A 128 8.57 -27.75 -2.43
C ASP A 128 8.80 -27.40 -0.95
N THR A 129 8.62 -28.40 -0.09
CA THR A 129 8.78 -28.24 1.36
C THR A 129 10.22 -27.96 1.78
N ASN A 130 11.21 -28.40 1.00
CA ASN A 130 12.62 -28.14 1.28
C ASN A 130 12.99 -26.70 0.91
N LEU A 131 12.41 -26.17 -0.18
CA LEU A 131 12.52 -24.75 -0.50
C LEU A 131 11.87 -23.90 0.59
N GLU A 132 10.64 -24.23 1.00
CA GLU A 132 9.98 -23.52 2.10
C GLU A 132 10.84 -23.54 3.37
N ALA A 133 11.40 -24.69 3.74
CA ALA A 133 12.26 -24.81 4.91
C ALA A 133 13.54 -23.95 4.80
N ALA A 134 14.18 -23.90 3.63
CA ALA A 134 15.36 -23.07 3.40
C ALA A 134 15.03 -21.57 3.48
N VAL A 135 13.90 -21.15 2.90
CA VAL A 135 13.39 -19.78 2.99
C VAL A 135 13.08 -19.42 4.44
N ARG A 136 12.34 -20.27 5.17
CA ARG A 136 12.03 -20.05 6.60
C ARG A 136 13.27 -19.90 7.46
N GLY A 137 14.28 -20.74 7.22
CA GLY A 137 15.56 -20.66 7.91
C GLY A 137 16.31 -19.36 7.64
N THR A 138 16.19 -18.82 6.42
CA THR A 138 16.83 -17.56 6.04
C THR A 138 16.10 -16.34 6.61
N LEU A 139 14.76 -16.41 6.69
CA LEU A 139 13.91 -15.33 7.22
C LEU A 139 13.75 -15.36 8.75
N ASP A 140 14.39 -16.32 9.44
CA ASP A 140 14.18 -16.58 10.87
C ASP A 140 12.68 -16.71 11.25
N LYS A 141 11.89 -17.32 10.36
CA LYS A 141 10.42 -17.46 10.50
C LYS A 141 9.97 -18.93 10.50
N PRO A 142 10.14 -19.65 11.63
CA PRO A 142 9.91 -21.09 11.69
C PRO A 142 8.44 -21.51 11.62
N THR A 143 7.50 -20.60 11.91
CA THR A 143 6.06 -20.89 11.97
C THR A 143 5.23 -19.74 11.39
N GLY A 144 3.98 -20.03 11.05
CA GLY A 144 3.05 -19.06 10.46
C GLY A 144 3.26 -18.89 8.95
N ASP A 145 2.34 -18.17 8.29
CA ASP A 145 2.41 -17.97 6.85
C ASP A 145 3.65 -17.14 6.47
N ILE A 146 4.28 -17.51 5.35
CA ILE A 146 5.25 -16.65 4.66
C ILE A 146 4.45 -15.79 3.69
N THR A 147 4.62 -14.48 3.75
CA THR A 147 3.96 -13.53 2.88
C THR A 147 4.94 -12.89 1.89
N SER A 148 4.42 -12.23 0.85
CA SER A 148 5.24 -11.48 -0.10
C SER A 148 6.10 -10.43 0.61
N THR A 149 5.59 -9.78 1.65
CA THR A 149 6.36 -8.85 2.48
C THR A 149 7.49 -9.54 3.24
N ASP A 150 7.29 -10.76 3.76
CA ASP A 150 8.40 -11.50 4.37
C ASP A 150 9.49 -11.81 3.31
N MET A 151 9.08 -12.12 2.08
CA MET A 151 9.98 -12.44 0.98
C MET A 151 10.80 -11.24 0.49
N GLU A 152 10.37 -10.00 0.73
CA GLU A 152 11.19 -8.80 0.47
C GLU A 152 12.48 -8.79 1.31
N GLY A 153 12.48 -9.43 2.48
CA GLY A 153 13.66 -9.59 3.34
C GLY A 153 14.67 -10.62 2.83
N LEU A 154 14.28 -11.47 1.87
CA LEU A 154 15.12 -12.56 1.35
C LEU A 154 16.12 -12.03 0.31
N THR A 155 17.25 -11.50 0.78
CA THR A 155 18.31 -10.93 -0.09
C THR A 155 19.38 -11.94 -0.52
N SER A 156 19.56 -13.03 0.22
CA SER A 156 20.46 -14.13 -0.10
C SER A 156 19.85 -15.46 0.34
N LEU A 157 19.78 -16.43 -0.57
CA LEU A 157 19.33 -17.80 -0.26
C LEU A 157 20.42 -18.80 -0.62
N ILE A 158 20.94 -19.49 0.39
CA ILE A 158 21.96 -20.54 0.23
C ILE A 158 21.34 -21.86 0.67
N ALA A 159 20.93 -22.67 -0.31
CA ALA A 159 20.26 -23.95 -0.09
C ALA A 159 20.95 -25.06 -0.90
N ARG A 160 22.23 -25.30 -0.62
CA ARG A 160 23.01 -26.37 -1.27
C ARG A 160 22.58 -27.73 -0.70
N PHE A 161 22.58 -28.78 -1.52
CA PHE A 161 22.28 -30.15 -1.08
C PHE A 161 20.96 -30.29 -0.30
N SER A 162 19.96 -29.50 -0.67
CA SER A 162 18.68 -29.41 0.05
C SER A 162 17.55 -30.20 -0.62
N GLU A 163 17.87 -31.00 -1.65
CA GLU A 163 16.90 -31.83 -2.39
C GLU A 163 15.72 -31.01 -2.96
N ILE A 164 15.96 -29.75 -3.32
CA ILE A 164 14.94 -28.86 -3.91
C ILE A 164 14.67 -29.27 -5.36
N GLN A 165 13.40 -29.34 -5.74
CA GLN A 165 12.89 -29.77 -7.04
C GLN A 165 12.05 -28.69 -7.74
N ASP A 166 11.30 -27.89 -6.98
CA ASP A 166 10.43 -26.82 -7.48
C ASP A 166 10.81 -25.47 -6.84
N LEU A 167 10.85 -24.42 -7.65
CA LEU A 167 11.18 -23.05 -7.24
C LEU A 167 9.95 -22.14 -7.07
N THR A 168 8.74 -22.68 -7.27
CA THR A 168 7.48 -21.96 -7.07
C THR A 168 7.43 -21.34 -5.67
N GLY A 169 7.10 -20.05 -5.62
CA GLY A 169 7.11 -19.21 -4.43
C GLY A 169 8.34 -18.29 -4.35
N LEU A 170 9.46 -18.65 -4.99
CA LEU A 170 10.67 -17.82 -4.97
C LEU A 170 10.56 -16.56 -5.84
N GLU A 171 9.59 -16.50 -6.77
CA GLU A 171 9.29 -15.31 -7.59
C GLU A 171 8.90 -14.08 -6.76
N TYR A 172 8.45 -14.28 -5.51
CA TYR A 172 8.13 -13.19 -4.58
C TYR A 172 9.35 -12.60 -3.87
N ALA A 173 10.53 -13.22 -3.98
CA ALA A 173 11.78 -12.69 -3.42
C ALA A 173 12.40 -11.61 -4.34
N THR A 174 11.70 -10.49 -4.51
CA THR A 174 12.05 -9.42 -5.46
C THR A 174 13.39 -8.75 -5.17
N ASN A 175 13.87 -8.80 -3.93
CA ASN A 175 15.16 -8.26 -3.49
C ASN A 175 16.29 -9.29 -3.45
N LEU A 176 16.08 -10.52 -3.95
CA LEU A 176 17.08 -11.58 -3.94
C LEU A 176 18.27 -11.25 -4.84
N GLN A 177 19.45 -11.08 -4.26
CA GLN A 177 20.69 -10.73 -4.94
C GLN A 177 21.62 -11.93 -5.12
N GLN A 178 21.52 -12.91 -4.23
CA GLN A 178 22.35 -14.11 -4.24
C GLN A 178 21.47 -15.36 -4.10
N LEU A 179 21.58 -16.25 -5.08
CA LEU A 179 20.87 -17.52 -5.07
C LEU A 179 21.87 -18.66 -5.31
N VAL A 180 22.04 -19.52 -4.32
CA VAL A 180 22.95 -20.66 -4.39
C VAL A 180 22.21 -21.97 -4.15
N LEU A 181 22.00 -22.70 -5.25
CA LEU A 181 21.17 -23.92 -5.29
C LEU A 181 21.96 -25.16 -5.75
N ASN A 182 23.29 -25.15 -5.63
CA ASN A 182 24.15 -26.24 -6.10
C ASN A 182 23.76 -27.57 -5.45
N SER A 183 23.82 -28.65 -6.23
CA SER A 183 23.48 -30.01 -5.78
C SER A 183 22.03 -30.19 -5.31
N ASN A 184 21.07 -29.57 -6.01
CA ASN A 184 19.63 -29.84 -5.89
C ASN A 184 19.10 -30.64 -7.09
N GLN A 185 17.81 -30.92 -7.11
CA GLN A 185 17.11 -31.77 -8.09
C GLN A 185 16.14 -30.96 -8.96
N ILE A 186 16.49 -29.71 -9.25
CA ILE A 186 15.65 -28.76 -9.99
C ILE A 186 15.51 -29.24 -11.44
N ASN A 187 14.35 -29.79 -11.78
CA ASN A 187 14.08 -30.32 -13.12
C ASN A 187 13.65 -29.19 -14.06
N GLY A 188 14.61 -28.43 -14.56
CA GLY A 188 14.41 -27.42 -15.60
C GLY A 188 15.64 -26.54 -15.86
N THR A 189 16.47 -26.90 -16.84
CA THR A 189 17.64 -26.10 -17.29
C THR A 189 17.34 -25.46 -18.65
N PRO A 190 17.88 -24.26 -19.00
CA PRO A 190 19.29 -23.92 -18.73
C PRO A 190 19.59 -22.54 -18.11
N ALA A 191 20.67 -22.58 -17.32
CA ALA A 191 21.70 -21.55 -17.16
C ALA A 191 21.28 -20.20 -16.56
N CYS A 192 21.44 -20.08 -15.25
CA CYS A 192 21.73 -18.78 -14.63
C CYS A 192 23.02 -18.22 -15.25
N THR A 193 22.91 -17.08 -15.95
CA THR A 193 24.03 -16.39 -16.63
C THR A 193 25.03 -15.75 -15.63
N ASN A 194 24.80 -15.88 -14.32
CA ASN A 194 25.67 -15.30 -13.29
C ASN A 194 25.84 -16.17 -12.03
N CYS A 195 25.71 -17.50 -12.13
CA CYS A 195 26.12 -18.36 -11.03
C CYS A 195 27.65 -18.41 -10.98
N LEU A 196 28.24 -17.73 -10.00
CA LEU A 196 29.60 -18.01 -9.57
C LEU A 196 29.64 -19.45 -9.06
N LEU A 197 30.37 -20.30 -9.78
CA LEU A 197 30.75 -21.64 -9.38
C LEU A 197 32.11 -21.55 -8.68
N ASP A 198 32.13 -21.66 -7.37
CA ASP A 198 33.28 -22.10 -6.58
C ASP A 198 32.99 -23.43 -5.87
#